data_AF-A0A496WAZ5-F1
#
_entry.id   AF-A0A496WAZ5-F1
#
_cell.length_a   1.000
_cell.length_b   1.000
_cell.length_c   1.000
_cell.angle_alpha   90.00
_cell.angle_beta   90.00
_cell.angle_gamma   90.00
#
_symmetry.space_group_name_H-M   'P 1'
#
loop_
_entity.id
_entity.type
_entity.pdbx_description
1 polymer ?
#
loop_
_entity_poly.entity_id
_entity_poly.type
_entity_poly.pdbx_seq_one_letter_code
_entity_poly.pdbx_strand_id
1 'polypeptide(L)'
;MNTLVRILFLVFACSSGNLFGDHIPGEDPVSLVEDTTEHIFADVAKNLDEYTANPETLRTLVNRNLMPLLDVDYAARLVLGRAGRGIPKEKIDEFTTCMSTLLVNRYSKGLLYFGGETKLWVLPQRGELNEKLTRVRTRVTLPNGKQ
;
A
#
# COMPACT_ATOMS: atom_id res chain seq x y z
N MET A 1 13.66 -50.33 45.04
CA MET A 1 14.44 -51.34 44.29
C MET A 1 13.80 -51.42 42.91
N ASN A 2 14.19 -50.70 41.86
CA ASN A 2 15.45 -50.08 41.43
C ASN A 2 15.08 -48.82 40.62
N THR A 3 15.36 -47.61 41.09
CA THR A 3 16.53 -46.78 40.72
C THR A 3 17.45 -47.29 39.61
N LEU A 4 17.73 -46.35 38.69
CA LEU A 4 18.94 -46.20 37.89
C LEU A 4 19.00 -46.94 36.55
N VAL A 5 19.46 -46.17 35.57
CA VAL A 5 19.94 -46.52 34.23
C VAL A 5 18.91 -46.42 33.10
N ARG A 6 18.78 -45.19 32.58
CA ARG A 6 18.59 -44.94 31.14
C ARG A 6 19.03 -43.51 30.80
N ILE A 7 20.35 -43.29 30.91
CA ILE A 7 21.04 -42.21 30.20
C ILE A 7 21.30 -42.74 28.79
N LEU A 8 20.56 -42.25 27.79
CA LEU A 8 20.97 -42.31 26.39
C LEU A 8 20.26 -41.21 25.58
N PHE A 9 21.04 -40.19 25.20
CA PHE A 9 20.94 -39.34 24.00
C PHE A 9 19.60 -39.32 23.22
N LEU A 10 18.92 -38.17 23.18
CA LEU A 10 18.25 -37.70 21.96
C LEU A 10 17.99 -36.17 21.98
N VAL A 11 18.79 -35.47 21.18
CA VAL A 11 18.39 -34.42 20.23
C VAL A 11 17.52 -33.25 20.74
N PHE A 12 18.21 -32.13 20.95
CA PHE A 12 17.91 -30.80 20.43
C PHE A 12 16.62 -30.68 19.59
N ALA A 13 15.53 -30.25 20.21
CA ALA A 13 14.38 -29.66 19.51
C ALA A 13 14.10 -28.28 20.11
N CYS A 14 14.97 -27.32 19.77
CA CYS A 14 14.55 -25.92 19.63
C CYS A 14 13.53 -25.90 18.50
N SER A 15 12.27 -26.21 18.79
CA SER A 15 11.17 -25.76 17.96
C SER A 15 11.01 -24.27 18.22
N SER A 16 11.87 -23.49 17.56
CA SER A 16 11.58 -22.11 17.21
C SER A 16 10.29 -22.14 16.42
N GLY A 17 9.15 -22.05 17.11
CA GLY A 17 7.91 -21.67 16.48
C GLY A 17 8.18 -20.33 15.85
N ASN A 18 8.29 -20.29 14.51
CA ASN A 18 8.34 -19.05 13.80
C ASN A 18 7.08 -18.28 14.20
N LEU A 19 7.26 -17.19 14.94
CA LEU A 19 6.26 -16.16 15.12
C LEU A 19 6.18 -15.38 13.80
N PHE A 20 5.72 -16.03 12.74
CA PHE A 20 5.07 -15.29 11.68
C PHE A 20 3.67 -15.05 12.22
N GLY A 21 3.51 -13.89 12.87
CA GLY A 21 2.19 -13.40 13.23
C GLY A 21 1.35 -13.40 11.95
N ASP A 22 0.22 -14.10 12.02
CA ASP A 22 -0.84 -14.00 11.03
C ASP A 22 -1.29 -12.53 11.07
N HIS A 23 -0.87 -11.73 10.09
CA HIS A 23 -1.22 -10.31 10.04
C HIS A 23 -2.65 -10.22 9.53
N ILE A 24 -3.52 -9.55 10.29
CA ILE A 24 -4.84 -9.20 9.78
C ILE A 24 -4.64 -8.07 8.77
N PRO A 25 -5.19 -8.18 7.54
CA PRO A 25 -5.05 -7.14 6.54
C PRO A 25 -5.40 -5.76 7.09
N GLY A 26 -4.48 -4.81 6.98
CA GLY A 26 -4.65 -3.43 7.44
C GLY A 26 -4.38 -3.13 8.93
N GLU A 27 -3.77 -4.04 9.69
CA GLU A 27 -3.45 -3.82 11.12
C GLU A 27 -2.23 -2.90 11.34
N ASP A 28 -1.32 -2.81 10.35
CA ASP A 28 -0.18 -1.87 10.37
C ASP A 28 0.06 -1.18 9.01
N PRO A 29 0.79 -0.05 8.97
CA PRO A 29 1.00 0.73 7.75
C PRO A 29 1.70 -0.03 6.62
N VAL A 30 2.57 -0.99 6.93
CA VAL A 30 3.27 -1.81 5.93
C VAL A 30 2.28 -2.73 5.25
N SER A 31 1.55 -3.55 6.02
CA SER A 31 0.53 -4.45 5.48
C SER A 31 -0.56 -3.69 4.73
N LEU A 32 -0.99 -2.52 5.22
CA LEU A 32 -1.96 -1.68 4.49
C LEU A 32 -1.48 -1.36 3.07
N VAL A 33 -0.22 -0.98 2.90
CA VAL A 33 0.36 -0.65 1.58
C VAL A 33 0.53 -1.91 0.73
N GLU A 34 0.99 -3.02 1.32
CA GLU A 34 1.13 -4.31 0.64
C GLU A 34 -0.23 -4.81 0.11
N ASP A 35 -1.20 -5.00 0.99
CA ASP A 35 -2.52 -5.55 0.68
C ASP A 35 -3.25 -4.71 -0.37
N THR A 36 -3.24 -3.39 -0.21
CA THR A 36 -3.90 -2.46 -1.14
C THR A 36 -3.28 -2.56 -2.53
N THR A 37 -1.95 -2.61 -2.59
CA THR A 37 -1.23 -2.67 -3.87
C THR A 37 -1.45 -4.00 -4.56
N GLU A 38 -1.32 -5.12 -3.84
CA GLU A 38 -1.58 -6.45 -4.36
C GLU A 38 -3.01 -6.58 -4.90
N HIS A 39 -3.99 -6.09 -4.15
CA HIS A 39 -5.38 -6.11 -4.56
C HIS A 39 -5.63 -5.31 -5.84
N ILE A 40 -5.16 -4.05 -5.91
CA ILE A 40 -5.35 -3.20 -7.08
C ILE A 40 -4.65 -3.80 -8.30
N PHE A 41 -3.43 -4.30 -8.17
CA PHE A 41 -2.68 -4.85 -9.30
C PHE A 41 -3.26 -6.18 -9.79
N ALA A 42 -3.72 -7.04 -8.88
CA ALA A 42 -4.41 -8.28 -9.25
C ALA A 42 -5.71 -7.99 -10.01
N ASP A 43 -6.49 -6.99 -9.58
CA ASP A 43 -7.71 -6.56 -10.29
C ASP A 43 -7.36 -6.04 -11.69
N VAL A 44 -6.35 -5.16 -11.80
CA VAL A 44 -5.91 -4.63 -13.09
C VAL A 44 -5.39 -5.71 -14.03
N ALA A 45 -4.60 -6.67 -13.54
CA ALA A 45 -4.10 -7.78 -14.34
C ALA A 45 -5.25 -8.67 -14.86
N LYS A 46 -6.27 -8.92 -14.02
CA LYS A 46 -7.43 -9.73 -14.38
C LYS A 46 -8.33 -9.05 -15.42
N ASN A 47 -8.47 -7.73 -15.33
CA ASN A 47 -9.43 -6.95 -16.13
C ASN A 47 -8.74 -5.98 -17.11
N LEU A 48 -7.53 -6.32 -17.58
CA LEU A 48 -6.66 -5.42 -18.35
C LEU A 48 -7.33 -4.86 -19.62
N ASP A 49 -8.04 -5.71 -20.37
CA ASP A 49 -8.70 -5.32 -21.61
C ASP A 49 -9.85 -4.32 -21.36
N GLU A 50 -10.63 -4.53 -20.30
CA GLU A 50 -11.71 -3.62 -19.89
C GLU A 50 -11.13 -2.25 -19.50
N TYR A 51 -10.11 -2.25 -18.65
CA TYR A 51 -9.46 -1.03 -18.20
C TYR A 51 -8.73 -0.27 -19.32
N THR A 52 -8.24 -0.99 -20.33
CA THR A 52 -7.63 -0.40 -21.53
C THR A 52 -8.69 0.24 -22.42
N ALA A 53 -9.84 -0.42 -22.60
CA ALA A 53 -10.92 0.07 -23.45
C ALA A 53 -11.71 1.24 -22.81
N ASN A 54 -11.85 1.25 -21.48
CA ASN A 54 -12.65 2.25 -20.77
C ASN A 54 -11.89 2.89 -19.60
N PRO A 55 -11.24 4.06 -19.82
CA PRO A 55 -10.50 4.76 -18.75
C PRO A 55 -11.33 5.17 -17.52
N GLU A 56 -12.66 5.30 -17.63
CA GLU A 56 -13.52 5.64 -16.49
C GLU A 56 -13.60 4.50 -15.46
N THR A 57 -13.51 3.24 -15.93
CA THR A 57 -13.50 2.07 -15.04
C THR A 57 -12.25 2.03 -14.17
N LEU A 58 -11.09 2.43 -14.71
CA LEU A 58 -9.86 2.62 -13.92
C LEU A 58 -9.99 3.72 -12.88
N ARG A 59 -10.64 4.84 -13.22
CA ARG A 59 -10.88 5.92 -12.25
C ARG A 59 -11.82 5.46 -11.14
N THR A 60 -12.82 4.66 -11.48
CA THR A 60 -13.74 4.05 -10.52
C THR A 60 -12.99 3.12 -9.56
N LEU A 61 -12.08 2.29 -10.07
CA LEU A 61 -11.20 1.46 -9.25
C LEU A 61 -10.38 2.33 -8.28
N VAL A 62 -9.72 3.38 -8.76
CA VAL A 62 -8.93 4.30 -7.90
C VAL A 62 -9.79 4.95 -6.83
N ASN A 63 -10.96 5.47 -7.20
CA ASN A 63 -11.89 6.12 -6.27
C ASN A 63 -12.44 5.16 -5.22
N ARG A 64 -12.64 3.88 -5.56
CA ARG A 64 -13.17 2.88 -4.65
C ARG A 64 -12.10 2.28 -3.73
N ASN A 65 -10.91 2.01 -4.28
CA ASN A 65 -9.91 1.16 -3.62
C ASN A 65 -8.73 1.95 -3.03
N LEU A 66 -8.41 3.13 -3.56
CA LEU A 66 -7.26 3.92 -3.12
C LEU A 66 -7.67 5.19 -2.38
N MET A 67 -8.62 5.95 -2.93
CA MET A 67 -9.03 7.24 -2.37
C MET A 67 -9.48 7.19 -0.89
N PRO A 68 -10.19 6.15 -0.41
CA PRO A 68 -10.57 6.08 1.01
C PRO A 68 -9.40 5.98 1.98
N LEU A 69 -8.21 5.60 1.49
CA LEU A 69 -7.00 5.46 2.29
C LEU A 69 -6.16 6.75 2.34
N LEU A 70 -6.56 7.79 1.59
CA LEU A 70 -5.80 9.02 1.44
C LEU A 70 -6.47 10.18 2.19
N ASP A 71 -5.70 10.86 3.03
CA ASP A 71 -6.10 12.14 3.61
C ASP A 71 -5.88 13.28 2.60
N VAL A 72 -6.79 13.37 1.64
CA VAL A 72 -6.72 14.37 0.56
C VAL A 72 -6.96 15.80 1.05
N ASP A 73 -7.70 15.98 2.15
CA ASP A 73 -7.91 17.28 2.78
C ASP A 73 -6.61 17.78 3.40
N TYR A 74 -5.88 16.92 4.12
CA TYR A 74 -4.58 17.26 4.65
C TYR A 74 -3.57 17.53 3.53
N ALA A 75 -3.54 16.69 2.50
CA ALA A 75 -2.68 16.89 1.33
C ALA A 75 -2.97 18.24 0.64
N ALA A 76 -4.25 18.59 0.45
CA ALA A 76 -4.64 19.86 -0.14
C ALA A 76 -4.16 21.07 0.69
N ARG A 77 -4.30 21.00 2.01
CA ARG A 77 -3.78 22.04 2.93
C ARG A 77 -2.25 22.17 2.84
N LEU A 78 -1.53 21.05 2.71
CA LEU A 78 -0.08 21.07 2.50
C LEU A 78 0.31 21.73 1.18
N VAL A 79 -0.40 21.43 0.09
CA VAL A 79 -0.16 22.03 -1.23
C VAL A 79 -0.43 23.54 -1.22
N LEU A 80 -1.54 23.97 -0.59
CA LEU A 80 -1.88 25.40 -0.49
C LEU A 80 -0.92 26.15 0.44
N GLY A 81 -0.40 25.48 1.48
CA GLY A 81 0.56 26.03 2.42
C GLY A 81 0.14 27.41 2.96
N ARG A 82 1.02 28.41 2.79
CA ARG A 82 0.76 29.77 3.29
C ARG A 82 -0.40 30.47 2.57
N ALA A 83 -0.67 30.12 1.31
CA ALA A 83 -1.73 30.70 0.50
C ALA A 83 -3.12 30.22 0.95
N GLY A 84 -3.21 29.03 1.56
CA GLY A 84 -4.46 28.50 2.12
C GLY A 84 -4.90 29.15 3.44
N ARG A 85 -4.07 29.99 4.06
CA ARG A 85 -4.39 30.59 5.37
C ARG A 85 -5.51 31.63 5.22
N GLY A 86 -6.55 31.51 6.04
CA GLY A 86 -7.70 32.42 6.04
C GLY A 86 -8.69 32.18 4.91
N ILE A 87 -8.48 31.14 4.08
CA ILE A 87 -9.47 30.72 3.08
C ILE A 87 -10.61 29.97 3.79
N PRO A 88 -11.89 30.24 3.45
CA PRO A 88 -13.03 29.50 3.96
C PRO A 88 -12.93 28.00 3.67
N LYS A 89 -13.46 27.14 4.55
CA LYS A 89 -13.36 25.68 4.39
C LYS A 89 -13.93 25.23 3.05
N GLU A 90 -15.03 25.83 2.62
CA GLU A 90 -15.73 25.49 1.37
C GLU A 90 -14.82 25.64 0.15
N LYS A 91 -13.95 26.66 0.14
CA LYS A 91 -12.97 26.87 -0.94
C LYS A 91 -11.80 25.91 -0.87
N ILE A 92 -11.41 25.47 0.33
CA ILE A 92 -10.43 24.40 0.48
C ILE A 92 -11.02 23.07 -0.03
N ASP A 93 -12.29 22.80 0.25
CA ASP A 93 -12.97 21.58 -0.21
C ASP A 93 -13.14 21.56 -1.74
N GLU A 94 -13.51 22.70 -2.35
CA GLU A 94 -13.54 22.87 -3.81
C GLU A 94 -12.16 22.62 -4.44
N PHE A 95 -11.10 23.21 -3.86
CA PHE A 95 -9.72 22.98 -4.30
C PHE A 95 -9.32 21.51 -4.16
N THR A 96 -9.66 20.88 -3.03
CA THR A 96 -9.33 19.48 -2.75
C THR A 96 -9.97 18.56 -3.79
N THR A 97 -11.25 18.79 -4.10
CA THR A 97 -12.00 18.04 -5.13
C THR A 97 -11.36 18.20 -6.51
N CYS A 98 -10.98 19.42 -6.88
CA CYS A 98 -10.32 19.68 -8.16
C CYS A 98 -8.94 19.01 -8.24
N MET A 99 -8.14 19.15 -7.19
CA MET A 99 -6.80 18.58 -7.08
C MET A 99 -6.84 17.06 -7.18
N SER A 100 -7.67 16.39 -6.36
CA SER A 100 -7.76 14.93 -6.37
C SER A 100 -8.27 14.41 -7.71
N THR A 101 -9.31 15.04 -8.28
CA THR A 101 -9.85 14.68 -9.61
C THR A 101 -8.78 14.82 -10.70
N LEU A 102 -8.00 15.90 -10.69
CA LEU A 102 -6.90 16.11 -11.63
C LEU A 102 -5.86 14.99 -11.53
N LEU A 103 -5.43 14.65 -10.31
CA LEU A 103 -4.44 13.60 -10.08
C LEU A 103 -4.95 12.22 -10.54
N VAL A 104 -6.19 11.87 -10.18
CA VAL A 104 -6.82 10.62 -10.63
C VAL A 104 -6.87 10.57 -12.15
N ASN A 105 -7.32 11.65 -12.80
CA ASN A 105 -7.42 11.72 -14.26
C ASN A 105 -6.06 11.60 -14.96
N ARG A 106 -5.02 12.21 -14.39
CA ARG A 106 -3.68 12.25 -14.97
C ARG A 106 -2.94 10.92 -14.83
N TYR A 107 -3.11 10.24 -13.69
CA TYR A 107 -2.23 9.13 -13.31
C TYR A 107 -2.92 7.76 -13.27
N SER A 108 -4.25 7.66 -13.30
CA SER A 108 -4.94 6.35 -13.24
C SER A 108 -4.53 5.40 -14.37
N LYS A 109 -4.31 5.91 -15.59
CA LYS A 109 -3.83 5.11 -16.73
C LYS A 109 -2.49 4.43 -16.49
N GLY A 110 -1.67 4.96 -15.57
CA GLY A 110 -0.40 4.33 -15.19
C GLY A 110 -0.57 2.96 -14.53
N LEU A 111 -1.75 2.67 -13.98
CA LEU A 111 -2.04 1.36 -13.39
C LEU A 111 -1.97 0.22 -14.42
N LEU A 112 -2.25 0.49 -15.70
CA LEU A 112 -2.17 -0.51 -16.77
C LEU A 112 -0.76 -1.12 -16.92
N TYR A 113 0.29 -0.42 -16.52
CA TYR A 113 1.66 -0.97 -16.54
C TYR A 113 1.84 -2.12 -15.53
N PHE A 114 1.01 -2.18 -14.49
CA PHE A 114 1.08 -3.20 -13.44
C PHE A 114 0.22 -4.43 -13.72
N GLY A 115 -0.50 -4.49 -14.85
CA GLY A 115 -1.13 -5.72 -15.33
C GLY A 115 -0.18 -6.69 -16.03
N GLY A 116 1.10 -6.34 -16.17
CA GLY A 116 2.13 -7.13 -16.85
C GLY A 116 3.34 -7.45 -15.96
N GLU A 117 4.55 -7.33 -16.49
CA GLU A 117 5.78 -7.73 -15.78
C GLU A 117 6.28 -6.72 -14.73
N THR A 118 5.63 -5.56 -14.60
CA THR A 118 6.01 -4.55 -13.60
C THR A 118 5.76 -5.08 -12.19
N LYS A 119 6.79 -5.04 -11.34
CA LYS A 119 6.70 -5.50 -9.95
C LYS A 119 6.89 -4.35 -8.99
N LEU A 120 6.07 -4.29 -7.95
CA LEU A 120 6.27 -3.42 -6.80
C LEU A 120 6.69 -4.27 -5.60
N TRP A 121 7.70 -3.79 -4.88
CA TRP A 121 8.17 -4.39 -3.64
C TRP A 121 8.05 -3.37 -2.53
N VAL A 122 7.32 -3.73 -1.48
CA VAL A 122 7.38 -3.00 -0.21
C VAL A 122 8.66 -3.43 0.50
N LEU A 123 9.49 -2.46 0.86
CA LEU A 123 10.79 -2.70 1.48
C LEU A 123 10.58 -2.91 2.99
N PRO A 124 11.41 -3.75 3.64
CA PRO A 124 11.34 -3.95 5.08
C PRO A 124 11.37 -2.64 5.84
N GLN A 125 10.46 -2.51 6.80
CA GLN A 125 10.38 -1.35 7.68
C GLN A 125 11.70 -1.16 8.42
N ARG A 126 12.20 0.08 8.43
CA ARG A 126 13.43 0.43 9.13
C ARG A 126 13.10 1.10 10.46
N GLY A 127 13.53 0.48 11.56
CA GLY A 127 13.22 0.95 12.91
C GLY A 127 11.78 0.65 13.31
N GLU A 128 11.38 1.16 14.45
CA GLU A 128 10.02 0.95 14.99
C GLU A 128 8.98 1.78 14.22
N LEU A 129 7.75 1.30 14.23
CA LEU A 129 6.60 2.07 13.73
C LEU A 129 6.38 3.29 14.63
N ASN A 130 6.07 4.42 14.02
CA ASN A 130 5.73 5.65 14.74
C ASN A 130 4.24 5.91 14.58
N GLU A 131 3.56 6.04 15.72
CA GLU A 131 2.10 6.22 15.80
C GLU A 131 1.59 7.46 15.05
N LYS A 132 2.41 8.52 14.95
CA LYS A 132 2.02 9.78 14.28
C LYS A 132 2.35 9.77 12.79
N LEU A 133 3.49 9.20 12.41
CA LEU A 133 3.95 9.18 11.02
C LEU A 133 4.92 8.03 10.79
N THR A 134 4.47 7.04 10.03
CA THR A 134 5.30 5.95 9.54
C THR A 134 5.56 6.13 8.05
N ARG A 135 6.82 5.95 7.62
CA ARG A 135 7.20 5.97 6.22
C ARG A 135 7.45 4.56 5.71
N VAL A 136 6.53 4.07 4.91
CA VAL A 136 6.67 2.82 4.15
C VAL A 136 7.43 3.12 2.87
N ARG A 137 8.46 2.31 2.56
CA ARG A 137 9.27 2.50 1.35
C ARG A 137 8.92 1.43 0.34
N THR A 138 8.74 1.83 -0.91
CA THR A 138 8.46 0.90 -2.01
C THR A 138 9.53 1.03 -3.10
N ARG A 139 9.67 -0.02 -3.91
CA ARG A 139 10.49 -0.04 -5.12
C ARG A 139 9.67 -0.63 -6.25
N VAL A 140 9.68 0.03 -7.41
CA VAL A 140 9.03 -0.47 -8.62
C VAL A 140 10.12 -0.90 -9.60
N THR A 141 9.96 -2.05 -10.23
CA THR A 141 10.80 -2.46 -11.36
C THR A 141 9.96 -2.45 -12.62
N LEU A 142 10.35 -1.61 -13.57
CA LEU A 142 9.71 -1.49 -14.88
C LEU A 142 10.17 -2.63 -15.80
N PRO A 143 9.40 -2.97 -16.87
CA PRO A 143 9.78 -4.01 -17.82
C PRO A 143 11.12 -3.76 -18.53
N ASN A 144 11.56 -2.50 -18.60
CA ASN A 144 12.86 -2.11 -19.15
C ASN A 144 14.03 -2.26 -18.15
N GLY A 145 13.81 -2.86 -16.98
CA GLY A 145 14.80 -3.07 -15.94
C GLY A 145 15.19 -1.82 -15.14
N LYS A 146 14.57 -0.67 -15.40
CA LYS A 146 14.77 0.54 -14.59
C LYS A 146 14.00 0.43 -13.26
N GLN A 147 14.59 0.99 -12.21
CA GLN A 147 14.06 1.05 -10.85
C GLN A 147 13.75 2.48 -10.45
#